data_AF-A0A0C1KPM2-F1
#
_entry.id   AF-A0A0C1KPM2-F1
#
_cell.length_a   1.000
_cell.length_b   1.000
_cell.length_c   1.000
_cell.angle_alpha   90.00
_cell.angle_beta   90.00
_cell.angle_gamma   90.00
#
_symmetry.space_group_name_H-M   'P 1'
#
loop_
_entity.id
_entity.type
_entity.pdbx_description
1 polymer ?
#
loop_
_entity_poly.entity_id
_entity_poly.type
_entity_poly.pdbx_seq_one_letter_code
_entity_poly.pdbx_strand_id
1 'polypeptide(L)'
;MATAQDLELPKERDPLVNQTISPYANPRINPGKNFRINPKHNWNINPAMNEGINPEKNKVINPKFNKDFSPLYNHSINPMYTFSLHPLSNNNWLGYYMFDKDSKLTGYMVIANQFVILDFDDKGVWRGYLVKTSSNTFNYFNLQDEWTRTFYCEDSMVGFNHFDSAGEWTGNFAK
;
A
#
# COMPACT_ATOMS: atom_id res chain seq x y z
N MET A 1 -15.80 -15.00 -28.25
CA MET A 1 -15.89 -14.54 -26.85
C MET A 1 -14.70 -15.14 -26.12
N ALA A 2 -13.66 -14.35 -25.88
CA ALA A 2 -12.55 -14.79 -25.05
C ALA A 2 -13.03 -14.72 -23.61
N THR A 3 -13.10 -15.87 -22.94
CA THR A 3 -13.25 -15.94 -21.49
C THR A 3 -12.09 -15.16 -20.89
N ALA A 4 -12.38 -14.18 -20.02
CA ALA A 4 -11.36 -13.55 -19.21
C ALA A 4 -10.61 -14.67 -18.49
N GLN A 5 -9.32 -14.83 -18.81
CA GLN A 5 -8.48 -15.76 -18.10
C GLN A 5 -8.26 -15.13 -16.73
N ASP A 6 -8.91 -15.68 -15.70
CA ASP A 6 -8.72 -15.22 -14.33
C ASP A 6 -7.22 -15.20 -14.03
N LEU A 7 -6.72 -14.08 -13.52
CA LEU A 7 -5.31 -13.93 -13.18
C LEU A 7 -4.93 -15.01 -12.16
N GLU A 8 -4.06 -15.92 -12.56
CA GLU A 8 -3.52 -16.93 -11.64
C GLU A 8 -2.35 -16.30 -10.86
N LEU A 9 -2.54 -16.09 -9.56
CA LEU A 9 -1.50 -15.56 -8.69
C LEU A 9 -0.41 -16.61 -8.42
N PRO A 10 0.87 -16.21 -8.30
CA PRO A 10 1.90 -17.11 -7.80
C PRO A 10 1.48 -17.69 -6.44
N LYS A 11 1.58 -19.01 -6.27
CA LYS A 11 1.08 -19.71 -5.07
C LYS A 11 1.63 -19.15 -3.77
N GLU A 12 2.89 -18.69 -3.77
CA GLU A 12 3.56 -18.12 -2.60
C GLU A 12 2.96 -16.77 -2.20
N ARG A 13 2.30 -16.08 -3.13
CA ARG A 13 1.72 -14.73 -3.01
C ARG A 13 0.19 -14.74 -2.97
N ASP A 14 -0.43 -15.90 -3.07
CA ASP A 14 -1.88 -16.08 -2.96
C ASP A 14 -2.25 -16.47 -1.51
N PRO A 15 -2.95 -15.60 -0.75
CA PRO A 15 -3.34 -15.88 0.62
C PRO A 15 -4.42 -16.96 0.78
N LEU A 16 -5.12 -17.36 -0.29
CA LEU A 16 -6.03 -18.52 -0.28
C LEU A 16 -5.24 -19.84 -0.29
N VAL A 17 -4.10 -19.85 -0.99
CA VAL A 17 -3.23 -21.03 -1.11
C VAL A 17 -2.19 -21.08 0.01
N ASN A 18 -1.54 -19.95 0.27
CA ASN A 18 -0.52 -19.78 1.30
C ASN A 18 -1.06 -19.00 2.50
N GLN A 19 -1.67 -19.72 3.45
CA GLN A 19 -2.24 -19.08 4.64
C GLN A 19 -1.21 -18.36 5.54
N THR A 20 0.09 -18.62 5.38
CA THR A 20 1.12 -17.94 6.18
C THR A 20 1.22 -16.44 5.85
N ILE A 21 0.76 -16.03 4.67
CA ILE A 21 0.73 -14.62 4.27
C ILE A 21 -0.65 -13.96 4.47
N SER A 22 -1.66 -14.71 4.93
CA SER A 22 -2.96 -14.13 5.27
C SER A 22 -2.95 -13.62 6.72
N PRO A 23 -3.23 -12.34 7.00
CA PRO A 23 -3.38 -11.85 8.37
C PRO A 23 -4.57 -12.46 9.10
N TYR A 24 -5.54 -13.05 8.39
CA TYR A 24 -6.65 -13.76 9.03
C TYR A 24 -6.23 -15.11 9.60
N ALA A 25 -5.21 -15.76 9.03
CA ALA A 25 -4.70 -17.04 9.50
C ALA A 25 -3.41 -16.91 10.34
N ASN A 26 -2.51 -15.98 10.00
CA ASN A 26 -1.23 -15.82 10.67
C ASN A 26 -1.29 -14.72 11.77
N PRO A 27 -1.21 -15.09 13.07
CA PRO A 27 -1.31 -14.14 14.17
C PRO A 27 -0.13 -13.16 14.26
N ARG A 28 1.03 -13.47 13.65
CA ARG A 28 2.19 -12.57 13.67
C ARG A 28 1.96 -11.32 12.82
N ILE A 29 1.21 -11.45 11.73
CA ILE A 29 0.95 -10.35 10.79
C ILE A 29 -0.47 -9.78 10.93
N ASN A 30 -1.26 -10.29 11.89
CA ASN A 30 -2.61 -9.83 12.20
C ASN A 30 -2.58 -8.61 13.15
N PRO A 31 -3.09 -7.43 12.76
CA PRO A 31 -3.10 -6.25 13.63
C PRO A 31 -3.92 -6.40 14.91
N GLY A 32 -4.98 -7.21 14.91
CA GLY A 32 -5.79 -7.50 16.08
C GLY A 32 -5.09 -8.42 17.11
N LYS A 33 -4.05 -9.16 16.71
CA LYS A 33 -3.31 -10.09 17.58
C LYS A 33 -1.88 -9.63 17.87
N ASN A 34 -1.25 -8.88 16.98
CA ASN A 34 0.09 -8.31 17.16
C ASN A 34 0.03 -6.79 17.31
N PHE A 35 0.07 -6.31 18.55
CA PHE A 35 -0.03 -4.88 18.85
C PHE A 35 1.19 -4.05 18.39
N ARG A 36 2.34 -4.68 18.09
CA ARG A 36 3.52 -3.95 17.60
C ARG A 36 3.29 -3.36 16.20
N ILE A 37 2.47 -4.03 15.39
CA ILE A 37 2.12 -3.60 14.02
C ILE A 37 0.75 -2.91 13.95
N ASN A 38 0.10 -2.67 15.10
CA ASN A 38 -1.20 -2.03 15.17
C ASN A 38 -1.04 -0.55 15.61
N PRO A 39 -1.33 0.44 14.75
CA PRO A 39 -1.16 1.86 15.04
C PRO A 39 -2.10 2.37 16.14
N LYS A 40 -3.19 1.66 16.46
CA LYS A 40 -4.02 1.99 17.63
C LYS A 40 -3.27 1.81 18.95
N HIS A 41 -2.31 0.89 18.98
CA HIS A 41 -1.53 0.56 20.17
C HIS A 41 -0.07 1.03 20.08
N ASN A 42 0.47 1.20 18.88
CA ASN A 42 1.81 1.70 18.63
C ASN A 42 1.76 3.09 18.01
N TRP A 43 1.88 4.13 18.85
CA TRP A 43 1.77 5.52 18.41
C TRP A 43 2.86 5.96 17.44
N ASN A 44 4.04 5.32 17.46
CA ASN A 44 5.15 5.68 16.58
C ASN A 44 4.82 5.46 15.09
N ILE A 45 3.89 4.55 14.79
CA ILE A 45 3.45 4.22 13.42
C ILE A 45 2.05 4.77 13.11
N ASN A 46 1.50 5.62 13.98
CA ASN A 46 0.18 6.23 13.79
C ASN A 46 0.29 7.71 13.40
N PRO A 47 -0.05 8.09 12.15
CA PRO A 47 -0.01 9.48 11.70
C PRO A 47 -0.88 10.45 12.49
N ALA A 48 -1.97 10.00 13.13
CA ALA A 48 -2.78 10.86 13.97
C ALA A 48 -2.08 11.25 15.28
N MET A 49 -1.14 10.41 15.75
CA MET A 49 -0.47 10.56 17.05
C MET A 49 1.01 10.97 16.94
N ASN A 50 1.64 10.75 15.78
CA ASN A 50 3.04 11.08 15.52
C ASN A 50 3.15 12.15 14.42
N GLU A 51 3.42 13.39 14.83
CA GLU A 51 3.54 14.54 13.92
C GLU A 51 4.66 14.36 12.89
N GLY A 52 5.72 13.62 13.23
CA GLY A 52 6.84 13.35 12.32
C GLY A 52 6.45 12.52 11.10
N ILE A 53 5.35 11.77 11.18
CA ILE A 53 4.82 10.97 10.07
C ILE A 53 3.43 11.44 9.61
N ASN A 54 2.93 12.56 10.15
CA ASN A 54 1.67 13.16 9.76
C ASN A 54 1.87 14.14 8.58
N PRO A 55 1.27 13.93 7.39
CA PRO A 55 1.47 14.82 6.25
C PRO A 55 0.95 16.26 6.44
N GLU A 56 -0.01 16.50 7.32
CA GLU A 56 -0.51 17.85 7.62
C GLU A 56 0.47 18.64 8.50
N LYS A 57 1.32 17.96 9.29
CA LYS A 57 2.30 18.57 10.20
C LYS A 57 3.71 18.55 9.62
N ASN A 58 4.11 17.45 9.00
CA ASN A 58 5.40 17.28 8.35
C ASN A 58 5.28 17.47 6.83
N LYS A 59 5.65 18.67 6.35
CA LYS A 59 5.60 19.00 4.92
C LYS A 59 6.62 18.24 4.07
N VAL A 60 7.69 17.71 4.66
CA VAL A 60 8.76 16.98 3.94
C VAL A 60 8.22 15.71 3.29
N ILE A 61 7.26 15.06 3.94
CA ILE A 61 6.62 13.82 3.47
C ILE A 61 5.29 14.06 2.74
N ASN A 62 4.91 15.32 2.52
CA ASN A 62 3.64 15.68 1.89
C ASN A 62 3.87 16.11 0.42
N PRO A 63 3.35 15.35 -0.56
CA PRO A 63 3.53 15.64 -1.98
C PRO A 63 2.98 17.00 -2.47
N LYS A 64 2.07 17.63 -1.72
CA LYS A 64 1.66 19.02 -2.01
C LYS A 64 2.85 19.97 -1.94
N PHE A 65 3.81 19.71 -1.04
CA PHE A 65 4.98 20.57 -0.82
C PHE A 65 6.28 19.96 -1.35
N ASN A 66 6.44 18.63 -1.30
CA ASN A 66 7.61 17.93 -1.81
C ASN A 66 7.28 17.21 -3.13
N LYS A 67 7.64 17.86 -4.25
CA LYS A 67 7.27 17.40 -5.60
C LYS A 67 8.01 16.15 -6.07
N ASP A 68 9.12 15.79 -5.43
CA ASP A 68 9.86 14.57 -5.76
C ASP A 68 9.02 13.31 -5.47
N PHE A 69 8.07 13.41 -4.53
CA PHE A 69 7.17 12.32 -4.15
C PHE A 69 5.84 12.33 -4.89
N SER A 70 5.52 13.38 -5.66
CA SER A 70 4.28 13.43 -6.42
C SER A 70 4.51 12.88 -7.83
N PRO A 71 3.84 11.78 -8.22
CA PRO A 71 3.91 11.30 -9.59
C PRO A 71 3.35 12.29 -10.62
N LEU A 72 2.55 13.28 -10.23
CA LEU A 72 2.09 14.32 -11.15
C LEU A 72 3.22 15.23 -11.64
N TYR A 73 4.25 15.43 -10.82
CA TYR A 73 5.35 16.34 -11.11
C TYR A 73 6.66 15.61 -11.40
N ASN A 74 6.82 14.38 -10.90
CA ASN A 74 7.97 13.54 -11.16
C ASN A 74 7.61 12.42 -12.14
N HIS A 75 7.94 12.62 -13.43
CA HIS A 75 7.62 11.66 -14.48
C HIS A 75 8.30 10.29 -14.32
N SER A 76 9.44 10.22 -13.63
CA SER A 76 10.16 8.96 -13.42
C SER A 76 9.39 7.96 -12.56
N ILE A 77 8.44 8.45 -11.75
CA ILE A 77 7.55 7.63 -10.92
C ILE A 77 6.10 7.67 -11.39
N ASN A 78 5.82 8.28 -12.54
CA ASN A 78 4.48 8.38 -13.09
C ASN A 78 4.21 7.21 -14.04
N PRO A 79 3.18 6.38 -13.79
CA PRO A 79 2.90 5.20 -14.61
C PRO A 79 2.37 5.53 -16.02
N MET A 80 1.90 6.76 -16.26
CA MET A 80 1.47 7.21 -17.58
C MET A 80 2.65 7.55 -18.50
N TYR A 81 3.81 7.88 -17.93
CA TYR A 81 5.03 8.17 -18.68
C TYR A 81 6.05 7.02 -18.64
N THR A 82 5.95 6.15 -17.64
CA THR A 82 6.87 5.04 -17.39
C THR A 82 6.13 3.71 -17.41
N PHE A 83 6.00 3.09 -18.59
CA PHE A 83 5.21 1.86 -18.79
C PHE A 83 5.63 0.66 -17.93
N SER A 84 6.90 0.60 -17.51
CA SER A 84 7.39 -0.47 -16.62
C SER A 84 6.75 -0.44 -15.23
N LEU A 85 6.14 0.68 -14.85
CA LEU A 85 5.40 0.86 -13.58
C LEU A 85 3.93 0.47 -13.68
N HIS A 86 3.44 0.06 -14.86
CA HIS A 86 2.05 -0.37 -15.03
C HIS A 86 1.92 -1.90 -14.87
N PRO A 87 1.15 -2.40 -13.87
CA PRO A 87 1.20 -3.81 -13.45
C PRO A 87 0.63 -4.80 -14.47
N LEU A 88 -0.21 -4.34 -15.39
CA LEU A 88 -0.79 -5.18 -16.47
C LEU A 88 -0.05 -5.07 -17.81
N SER A 89 0.88 -4.11 -17.93
CA SER A 89 1.62 -3.90 -19.19
C SER A 89 3.04 -4.48 -19.12
N ASN A 90 3.51 -4.80 -17.92
CA ASN A 90 4.81 -5.39 -17.62
C ASN A 90 4.57 -6.52 -16.63
N ASN A 91 5.14 -7.71 -16.82
CA ASN A 91 5.00 -8.80 -15.84
C ASN A 91 6.14 -8.81 -14.79
N ASN A 92 7.13 -7.93 -14.94
CA ASN A 92 8.31 -7.83 -14.06
C ASN A 92 8.26 -6.59 -13.16
N TRP A 93 7.07 -6.09 -12.83
CA TRP A 93 6.94 -5.01 -11.85
C TRP A 93 7.32 -5.53 -10.45
N LEU A 94 7.82 -4.63 -9.61
CA LEU A 94 8.14 -4.91 -8.22
C LEU A 94 7.04 -4.36 -7.32
N GLY A 95 6.57 -5.15 -6.37
CA GLY A 95 5.57 -4.70 -5.41
C GLY A 95 4.65 -5.81 -4.90
N TYR A 96 3.42 -5.46 -4.55
CA TYR A 96 2.47 -6.26 -3.78
C TYR A 96 1.13 -6.40 -4.50
N TYR A 97 0.46 -7.54 -4.36
CA TYR A 97 -0.96 -7.72 -4.64
C TYR A 97 -1.75 -7.27 -3.42
N MET A 98 -2.86 -6.57 -3.63
CA MET A 98 -3.76 -6.18 -2.54
C MET A 98 -4.94 -7.13 -2.43
N PHE A 99 -5.35 -7.39 -1.21
CA PHE A 99 -6.42 -8.30 -0.88
C PHE A 99 -7.40 -7.66 0.10
N ASP A 100 -8.67 -8.01 -0.04
CA ASP A 100 -9.68 -7.74 0.98
C ASP A 100 -9.67 -8.81 2.07
N LYS A 101 -10.61 -8.68 3.02
CA LYS A 101 -10.76 -9.59 4.16
C LYS A 101 -11.02 -11.05 3.78
N ASP A 102 -11.56 -11.28 2.58
CA ASP A 102 -11.93 -12.59 2.07
C ASP A 102 -10.82 -13.15 1.15
N SER A 103 -9.63 -12.52 1.18
CA SER A 103 -8.48 -12.85 0.35
C SER A 103 -8.73 -12.68 -1.16
N LYS A 104 -9.73 -11.87 -1.54
CA LYS A 104 -9.98 -11.55 -2.94
C LYS A 104 -9.02 -10.45 -3.40
N LEU A 105 -8.41 -10.62 -4.57
CA LEU A 105 -7.58 -9.61 -5.20
C LEU A 105 -8.38 -8.31 -5.43
N THR A 106 -7.86 -7.18 -4.97
CA THR A 106 -8.45 -5.84 -5.12
C THR A 106 -7.55 -4.85 -5.87
N GLY A 107 -6.34 -5.28 -6.24
CA GLY A 107 -5.44 -4.53 -7.10
C GLY A 107 -3.95 -4.79 -6.88
N TYR A 108 -3.14 -3.83 -7.30
CA TYR A 108 -1.68 -3.91 -7.28
C TYR A 108 -1.05 -2.68 -6.65
N MET A 109 -0.03 -2.89 -5.84
CA MET A 109 0.88 -1.88 -5.33
C MET A 109 2.22 -2.01 -6.04
N VAL A 110 2.60 -1.02 -6.85
CA VAL A 110 3.85 -1.06 -7.63
C VAL A 110 4.88 -0.11 -7.04
N ILE A 111 6.04 -0.62 -6.65
CA ILE A 111 7.15 0.17 -6.12
C ILE A 111 7.73 1.00 -7.28
N ALA A 112 7.55 2.32 -7.22
CA ALA A 112 8.13 3.24 -8.20
C ALA A 112 9.56 3.64 -7.84
N ASN A 113 9.82 3.84 -6.54
CA ASN A 113 11.15 4.01 -5.98
C ASN A 113 11.16 3.66 -4.48
N GLN A 114 12.25 3.97 -3.77
CA GLN A 114 12.39 3.66 -2.33
C GLN A 114 11.39 4.40 -1.41
N PHE A 115 10.71 5.44 -1.90
CA PHE A 115 9.79 6.28 -1.12
C PHE A 115 8.34 6.19 -1.60
N VAL A 116 8.11 5.86 -2.88
CA VAL A 116 6.78 5.93 -3.50
C VAL A 116 6.36 4.57 -4.02
N ILE A 117 5.15 4.16 -3.64
CA ILE A 117 4.46 2.98 -4.17
C ILE A 117 3.17 3.46 -4.83
N LEU A 118 2.93 3.06 -6.07
CA LEU A 118 1.72 3.38 -6.83
C LEU A 118 0.62 2.38 -6.52
N ASP A 119 -0.62 2.84 -6.43
CA ASP A 119 -1.79 2.01 -6.16
C ASP A 119 -2.68 1.91 -7.40
N PHE A 120 -2.96 0.68 -7.82
CA PHE A 120 -3.84 0.35 -8.95
C PHE A 120 -4.96 -0.57 -8.49
N ASP A 121 -6.14 -0.47 -9.09
CA ASP A 121 -7.19 -1.48 -8.91
C ASP A 121 -6.88 -2.80 -9.65
N ASP A 122 -7.77 -3.77 -9.50
CA ASP A 122 -7.70 -5.10 -10.13
C ASP A 122 -7.78 -5.05 -11.67
N LYS A 123 -8.14 -3.89 -12.24
CA LYS A 123 -8.18 -3.62 -13.68
C LYS A 123 -6.99 -2.78 -14.16
N GLY A 124 -6.04 -2.46 -13.28
CA GLY A 124 -4.88 -1.65 -13.59
C GLY A 124 -5.17 -0.15 -13.69
N VAL A 125 -6.32 0.32 -13.20
CA VAL A 125 -6.60 1.77 -13.13
C VAL A 125 -5.82 2.36 -11.97
N TRP A 126 -4.98 3.36 -12.25
CA TRP A 126 -4.21 4.08 -11.22
C TRP A 126 -5.16 4.89 -10.32
N ARG A 127 -5.12 4.65 -9.01
CA ARG A 127 -6.05 5.25 -8.02
C ARG A 127 -5.39 6.28 -7.11
N GLY A 128 -4.10 6.11 -6.87
CA GLY A 128 -3.36 6.88 -5.88
C GLY A 128 -1.94 6.38 -5.72
N TYR A 129 -1.31 6.81 -4.63
CA TYR A 129 0.05 6.40 -4.32
C TYR A 129 0.34 6.58 -2.84
N LEU A 130 1.34 5.86 -2.36
CA LEU A 130 1.77 5.83 -0.99
C LEU A 130 3.14 6.51 -0.88
N VAL A 131 3.34 7.27 0.19
CA VAL A 131 4.64 7.89 0.50
C VAL A 131 5.16 7.35 1.81
N LYS A 132 6.38 6.80 1.75
CA LYS A 132 7.11 6.24 2.88
C LYS A 132 7.48 7.31 3.89
N THR A 133 7.34 6.99 5.17
CA THR A 133 7.75 7.83 6.29
C THR A 133 8.97 7.23 7.00
N SER A 134 9.55 7.97 7.94
CA SER A 134 10.71 7.53 8.73
C SER A 134 10.47 6.28 9.59
N SER A 135 9.20 5.92 9.84
CA SER A 135 8.79 4.76 10.63
C SER A 135 8.49 3.50 9.79
N ASN A 136 8.76 3.54 8.47
CA ASN A 136 8.25 2.58 7.50
C ASN A 136 6.71 2.46 7.45
N THR A 137 5.99 3.43 8.02
CA THR A 137 4.57 3.67 7.71
C THR A 137 4.47 4.39 6.37
N PHE A 138 3.42 4.11 5.61
CA PHE A 138 3.18 4.70 4.29
C PHE A 138 1.85 5.44 4.28
N ASN A 139 1.87 6.75 4.08
CA ASN A 139 0.66 7.56 3.98
C ASN A 139 0.07 7.46 2.57
N TYR A 140 -1.25 7.26 2.46
CA TYR A 140 -1.92 7.11 1.17
C TYR A 140 -2.48 8.44 0.65
N PHE A 141 -2.09 8.81 -0.56
CA PHE A 141 -2.49 10.03 -1.26
C PHE A 141 -3.30 9.69 -2.51
N ASN A 142 -4.31 10.51 -2.78
CA ASN A 142 -5.05 10.45 -4.04
C ASN A 142 -4.24 11.09 -5.19
N LEU A 143 -4.82 11.06 -6.39
CA LEU A 143 -4.22 11.65 -7.59
C LEU A 143 -4.22 13.19 -7.62
N GLN A 144 -4.58 13.86 -6.53
CA GLN A 144 -4.54 15.32 -6.36
C GLN A 144 -3.55 15.72 -5.26
N ASP A 145 -2.62 14.82 -4.90
CA ASP A 145 -1.66 14.98 -3.81
C ASP A 145 -2.33 15.15 -2.43
N GLU A 146 -3.57 14.74 -2.26
CA GLU A 146 -4.29 14.89 -0.99
C GLU A 146 -4.18 13.64 -0.16
N TRP A 147 -3.75 13.81 1.10
CA TRP A 147 -3.71 12.70 2.03
C TRP A 147 -5.14 12.23 2.31
N THR A 148 -5.40 10.96 2.02
CA THR A 148 -6.70 10.32 2.22
C THR A 148 -7.03 10.06 3.69
N ARG A 149 -6.09 10.38 4.59
CA ARG A 149 -6.09 10.03 6.01
C ARG A 149 -5.97 8.54 6.32
N THR A 150 -5.85 7.70 5.29
CA THR A 150 -5.52 6.29 5.45
C THR A 150 -4.03 6.07 5.25
N PHE A 151 -3.54 4.95 5.78
CA PHE A 151 -2.12 4.63 5.75
C PHE A 151 -1.90 3.13 5.87
N TYR A 152 -0.69 2.70 5.52
CA TYR A 152 -0.28 1.30 5.54
C TYR A 152 0.90 1.13 6.49
N CYS A 153 0.86 0.08 7.30
CA CYS A 153 1.96 -0.29 8.18
C CYS A 153 2.52 -1.65 7.75
N GLU A 154 3.84 -1.80 7.80
CA GLU A 154 4.50 -3.09 7.59
C GLU A 154 3.98 -4.13 8.59
N ASP A 155 3.75 -5.35 8.10
CA ASP A 155 3.11 -6.40 8.88
C ASP A 155 4.07 -7.28 9.68
N SER A 156 5.32 -6.84 9.87
CA SER A 156 6.46 -7.57 10.47
C SER A 156 7.06 -8.71 9.64
N MET A 157 6.51 -8.99 8.45
CA MET A 157 7.12 -9.86 7.46
C MET A 157 7.32 -9.07 6.16
N VAL A 158 6.90 -9.63 5.02
CA VAL A 158 6.90 -8.98 3.71
C VAL A 158 5.44 -8.67 3.37
N GLY A 159 5.05 -7.41 3.52
CA GLY A 159 3.69 -6.96 3.26
C GLY A 159 3.22 -5.82 4.16
N PHE A 160 1.98 -5.41 3.98
CA PHE A 160 1.37 -4.31 4.71
C PHE A 160 -0.06 -4.62 5.15
N ASN A 161 -0.49 -3.97 6.23
CA ASN A 161 -1.90 -3.86 6.61
C ASN A 161 -2.39 -2.41 6.40
N HIS A 162 -3.63 -2.26 5.93
CA HIS A 162 -4.25 -0.96 5.64
C HIS A 162 -5.11 -0.47 6.81
N PHE A 163 -4.87 0.77 7.26
CA PHE A 163 -5.55 1.39 8.39
C PHE A 163 -6.27 2.66 7.98
N ASP A 164 -7.40 2.91 8.65
CA ASP A 164 -8.14 4.16 8.53
C ASP A 164 -7.51 5.29 9.36
N SER A 165 -8.13 6.46 9.36
CA SER A 165 -7.65 7.63 10.08
C SER A 165 -7.64 7.49 11.61
N ALA A 166 -8.41 6.55 12.16
CA ALA A 166 -8.43 6.25 13.59
C ALA A 166 -7.37 5.20 13.97
N GLY A 167 -6.68 4.62 12.99
CA GLY A 167 -5.76 3.51 13.18
C GLY A 167 -6.47 2.16 13.35
N GLU A 168 -7.74 2.05 12.94
CA GLU A 168 -8.43 0.77 12.88
C GLU A 168 -8.01 0.03 11.61
N TRP A 169 -7.79 -1.29 11.74
CA TRP A 169 -7.48 -2.12 10.59
C TRP A 169 -8.73 -2.26 9.71
N THR A 170 -8.60 -1.91 8.43
CA THR A 170 -9.72 -1.98 7.46
C THR A 170 -10.07 -3.41 7.06
N GLY A 171 -9.19 -4.37 7.37
CA GLY A 171 -9.24 -5.73 6.86
C GLY A 171 -8.47 -5.94 5.55
N ASN A 172 -8.12 -4.85 4.86
CA ASN A 172 -7.31 -4.94 3.64
C ASN A 172 -5.83 -5.09 3.99
N PHE A 173 -5.11 -5.79 3.12
CA PHE A 173 -3.67 -6.06 3.27
C PHE A 173 -3.01 -6.25 1.90
N ALA A 174 -1.67 -6.22 1.87
CA ALA A 174 -0.89 -6.35 0.63
C ALA A 174 0.27 -7.36 0.77
N LYS A 175 0.47 -8.22 -0.24
CA LYS A 175 1.46 -9.33 -0.26
C LYS A 175 2.18 -9.57 -1.59
#